data_AF-A0A1Q9NM43-F1
#
_entry.id   AF-A0A1Q9NM43-F1
#
_cell.length_a   1.000
_cell.length_b   1.000
_cell.length_c   1.000
_cell.angle_alpha   90.00
_cell.angle_beta   90.00
_cell.angle_gamma   90.00
#
_symmetry.space_group_name_H-M   'P 1'
#
loop_
_entity.id
_entity.type
_entity.pdbx_description
1 polymer ?
#
loop_
_entity_poly.entity_id
_entity_poly.type
_entity_poly.pdbx_seq_one_letter_code
_entity_poly.pdbx_strand_id
1 'polypeptide(L)'
;MKSNDTCQKCITYNGGCCVGVRLCIHGDELNPFRLREKNNQLPQGHVIKKWDQNKNLFMYISGKDKCLFLNKENKCSIYSERPLVCRTYPVQWKEQEKKRSNLFIDLSCPLAHEKPIQEMINWTKEPKNGKEMKKMGGLAFDGIKGRFISIEFLKKNFKALSVLKDTKNDIIEP
;
A
#
# COMPACT_ATOMS: atom_id res chain seq x y z
N MET A 1 1.66 -3.66 -20.23
CA MET A 1 2.27 -2.58 -19.40
C MET A 1 3.21 -3.22 -18.40
N LYS A 2 4.48 -2.78 -18.35
CA LYS A 2 5.42 -3.24 -17.31
C LYS A 2 4.95 -2.63 -15.98
N SER A 3 4.89 -3.41 -14.89
CA SER A 3 4.30 -2.97 -13.60
C SER A 3 4.93 -1.70 -13.00
N ASN A 4 6.14 -1.33 -13.45
CA ASN A 4 6.82 -0.09 -13.06
C ASN A 4 6.14 1.19 -13.54
N ASP A 5 5.42 1.18 -14.66
CA ASP A 5 4.83 2.42 -15.21
C ASP A 5 3.72 2.95 -14.31
N THR A 6 2.89 2.08 -13.73
CA THR A 6 1.75 2.54 -12.93
C THR A 6 2.17 3.07 -11.57
N CYS A 7 3.20 2.50 -10.92
CA CYS A 7 3.75 3.08 -9.69
C CYS A 7 4.33 4.47 -9.96
N GLN A 8 5.08 4.64 -11.05
CA GLN A 8 5.65 5.92 -11.44
C GLN A 8 4.57 6.95 -11.77
N LYS A 9 3.51 6.56 -12.50
CA LYS A 9 2.34 7.42 -12.76
C LYS A 9 1.66 7.89 -11.47
N CYS A 10 1.46 6.97 -10.52
CA CYS A 10 0.87 7.28 -9.21
C CYS A 10 1.72 8.32 -8.45
N ILE A 11 3.04 8.13 -8.44
CA ILE A 11 3.97 9.06 -7.80
C ILE A 11 3.95 10.43 -8.49
N THR A 12 3.93 10.48 -9.82
CA THR A 12 3.89 11.73 -10.58
C THR A 12 2.58 12.51 -10.38
N TYR A 13 1.44 11.82 -10.29
CA TYR A 13 0.13 12.47 -10.22
C TYR A 13 -0.14 13.14 -8.87
N ASN A 14 0.12 12.45 -7.76
CA ASN A 14 -0.19 12.98 -6.42
C ASN A 14 0.82 12.58 -5.33
N GLY A 15 2.03 12.15 -5.73
CA GLY A 15 3.03 11.62 -4.81
C GLY A 15 2.84 10.13 -4.45
N GLY A 16 1.67 9.56 -4.73
CA GLY A 16 1.37 8.14 -4.56
C GLY A 16 1.64 7.61 -3.15
N CYS A 17 2.12 6.37 -3.06
CA CYS A 17 2.52 5.74 -1.80
C CYS A 17 3.90 6.16 -1.30
N CYS A 18 4.53 7.16 -1.90
CA CYS A 18 5.92 7.55 -1.64
C CYS A 18 6.10 9.00 -1.18
N VAL A 19 5.06 9.82 -1.05
CA VAL A 19 5.17 11.19 -0.52
C VAL A 19 4.37 11.32 0.76
N GLY A 20 5.00 11.94 1.77
CA GLY A 20 4.39 12.16 3.09
C GLY A 20 3.90 10.89 3.75
N VAL A 21 4.73 9.85 3.71
CA VAL A 21 4.32 8.48 4.04
C VAL A 21 4.47 8.19 5.51
N ARG A 22 3.56 7.36 6.00
CA ARG A 22 3.61 6.73 7.32
C ARG A 22 3.39 5.23 7.13
N LEU A 23 4.47 4.46 7.17
CA LEU A 23 4.49 3.04 6.82
C LEU A 23 4.69 2.20 8.08
N CYS A 24 3.82 1.22 8.31
CA CYS A 24 4.11 0.14 9.23
C CYS A 24 4.91 -0.95 8.51
N ILE A 25 6.04 -1.35 9.08
CA ILE A 25 7.01 -2.28 8.52
C ILE A 25 7.22 -3.39 9.54
N HIS A 26 7.13 -4.64 9.10
CA HIS A 26 7.43 -5.78 9.95
C HIS A 26 8.96 -5.92 10.12
N GLY A 27 9.41 -6.47 11.25
CA GLY A 27 10.83 -6.50 11.61
C GLY A 27 11.72 -7.23 10.60
N ASP A 28 11.20 -8.24 9.92
CA ASP A 28 11.88 -8.99 8.84
C ASP A 28 12.00 -8.19 7.53
N GLU A 29 11.13 -7.21 7.30
CA GLU A 29 11.15 -6.31 6.14
C GLU A 29 11.94 -5.01 6.42
N LEU A 30 12.46 -4.84 7.63
CA LEU A 30 13.09 -3.60 8.07
C LEU A 30 14.52 -3.40 7.54
N ASN A 31 15.17 -4.47 7.07
CA ASN A 31 16.58 -4.46 6.71
C ASN A 31 16.98 -3.33 5.73
N PRO A 32 16.26 -3.07 4.63
CA PRO A 32 16.59 -1.97 3.73
C PRO A 32 16.60 -0.60 4.42
N PHE A 33 15.67 -0.38 5.36
CA PHE A 33 15.54 0.87 6.10
C PHE A 33 16.69 1.03 7.12
N ARG A 34 17.02 -0.06 7.84
CA ARG A 34 18.13 -0.06 8.82
C ARG A 34 19.49 0.14 8.17
N LEU A 35 19.69 -0.40 6.97
CA LEU A 35 20.95 -0.20 6.25
C LEU A 35 21.16 1.29 5.93
N ARG A 36 20.10 1.98 5.49
CA ARG A 36 20.13 3.42 5.20
C ARG A 36 20.34 4.26 6.47
N GLU A 37 19.69 3.89 7.56
CA GLU A 37 19.89 4.52 8.87
C GLU A 37 21.34 4.38 9.36
N LYS A 38 21.89 3.15 9.36
CA LYS A 38 23.28 2.88 9.79
C LYS A 38 24.32 3.61 8.95
N ASN A 39 24.03 3.84 7.67
CA ASN A 39 24.92 4.54 6.75
C ASN A 39 24.72 6.06 6.77
N ASN A 40 23.94 6.62 7.71
CA ASN A 40 23.60 8.04 7.79
C ASN A 40 22.95 8.58 6.49
N GLN A 41 22.13 7.76 5.82
CA GLN A 41 21.44 8.08 4.57
C GLN A 41 19.94 8.36 4.77
N LEU A 42 19.49 8.60 6.00
CA LEU A 42 18.14 9.08 6.24
C LEU A 42 18.06 10.57 5.90
N PRO A 43 17.14 10.99 5.01
CA PRO A 43 16.91 12.41 4.77
C PRO A 43 16.45 13.12 6.04
N GLN A 44 16.68 14.44 6.09
CA GLN A 44 16.27 15.26 7.22
C GLN A 44 14.77 15.12 7.50
N GLY A 45 14.40 14.97 8.77
CA GLY A 45 13.00 14.83 9.19
C GLY A 45 12.41 13.42 9.01
N HIS A 46 13.15 12.48 8.43
CA HIS A 46 12.74 11.10 8.35
C HIS A 46 13.01 10.36 9.67
N VAL A 47 12.06 9.52 10.08
CA VAL A 47 12.15 8.79 11.35
C VAL A 47 11.78 7.33 11.15
N ILE A 48 12.57 6.42 11.73
CA ILE A 48 12.23 5.02 11.93
C ILE A 48 12.11 4.79 13.43
N LYS A 49 10.93 4.39 13.90
CA LYS A 49 10.69 4.12 15.33
C LYS A 49 10.08 2.75 15.54
N LYS A 50 10.37 2.14 16.68
CA LYS A 50 9.71 0.90 17.10
C LYS A 50 8.26 1.20 17.48
N TRP A 51 7.34 0.28 17.23
CA TRP A 51 5.96 0.40 17.66
C TRP A 51 5.83 -0.02 19.13
N ASP A 52 5.26 0.84 19.97
CA ASP A 52 5.24 0.62 21.43
C ASP A 52 4.47 -0.64 21.82
N GLN A 53 3.40 -0.94 21.10
CA GLN A 53 2.49 -2.06 21.40
C GLN A 53 2.93 -3.39 20.78
N ASN A 54 3.87 -3.38 19.83
CA ASN A 54 4.32 -4.60 19.16
C ASN A 54 5.80 -4.50 18.80
N LYS A 55 6.62 -5.32 19.48
CA LYS A 55 8.08 -5.30 19.34
C LYS A 55 8.58 -5.69 17.94
N ASN A 56 7.74 -6.33 17.12
CA ASN A 56 8.07 -6.77 15.77
C ASN A 56 7.62 -5.77 14.70
N LEU A 57 7.01 -4.65 15.09
CA LEU A 57 6.56 -3.62 14.18
C LEU A 57 7.36 -2.34 14.33
N PHE A 58 7.59 -1.69 13.20
CA PHE A 58 8.30 -0.43 13.09
C PHE A 58 7.48 0.54 12.27
N MET A 59 7.58 1.81 12.61
CA MET A 59 6.93 2.90 11.91
C MET A 59 7.99 3.76 11.23
N TYR A 60 7.90 3.85 9.90
CA TYR A 60 8.68 4.79 9.11
C TYR A 60 7.83 6.01 8.75
N ILE A 61 8.39 7.21 8.91
CA ILE A 61 7.72 8.48 8.65
C ILE A 61 8.63 9.34 7.77
N SER A 62 8.14 9.81 6.62
CA SER A 62 8.86 10.76 5.75
C SER A 62 8.41 12.22 5.90
N GLY A 63 7.44 12.50 6.77
CA GLY A 63 6.96 13.86 6.99
C GLY A 63 6.18 14.42 5.79
N LYS A 64 6.72 15.44 5.12
CA LYS A 64 6.18 15.97 3.85
C LYS A 64 7.03 15.56 2.64
N ASP A 65 8.15 14.89 2.87
CA ASP A 65 9.12 14.54 1.83
C ASP A 65 8.82 13.19 1.17
N LYS A 66 9.54 12.96 0.07
CA LYS A 66 9.57 11.69 -0.66
C LYS A 66 10.19 10.60 0.20
N CYS A 67 9.73 9.36 0.05
CA CYS A 67 10.30 8.18 0.69
C CYS A 67 11.80 8.06 0.39
N LEU A 68 12.60 7.61 1.36
CA LEU A 68 14.05 7.52 1.24
C LEU A 68 14.55 6.60 0.11
N PHE A 69 13.67 5.75 -0.44
CA PHE A 69 13.96 4.85 -1.55
C PHE A 69 13.47 5.37 -2.90
N LEU A 70 12.84 6.55 -2.95
CA LEU A 70 12.38 7.13 -4.20
C LEU A 70 13.52 7.92 -4.86
N ASN A 71 14.00 7.46 -6.01
CA ASN A 71 15.08 8.11 -6.73
C ASN A 71 14.59 9.33 -7.55
N LYS A 72 15.54 10.01 -8.22
CA LYS A 72 15.25 11.21 -9.02
C LYS A 72 14.33 10.92 -10.21
N GLU A 73 14.33 9.69 -10.71
CA GLU A 73 13.47 9.21 -11.80
C GLU A 73 12.09 8.74 -11.30
N ASN A 74 11.72 8.99 -10.04
CA ASN A 74 10.48 8.53 -9.40
C ASN A 74 10.31 6.99 -9.41
N LYS A 75 11.41 6.26 -9.27
CA LYS A 75 11.45 4.80 -9.14
C LYS A 75 11.91 4.39 -7.73
N CYS A 76 11.31 3.32 -7.22
CA CYS A 76 11.69 2.77 -5.93
C CYS A 76 12.97 1.92 -6.06
N SER A 77 14.04 2.29 -5.36
CA SER A 77 15.33 1.60 -5.44
C SER A 77 15.32 0.19 -4.83
N ILE A 78 14.31 -0.14 -4.04
CA ILE A 78 14.13 -1.45 -3.40
C ILE A 78 12.91 -2.19 -3.94
N TYR A 79 12.55 -1.97 -5.21
CA TYR A 79 11.26 -2.43 -5.77
C TYR A 79 10.94 -3.92 -5.50
N SER A 80 11.94 -4.79 -5.61
CA SER A 80 11.87 -6.24 -5.35
C SER A 80 11.76 -6.61 -3.86
N GLU A 81 12.24 -5.75 -2.97
CA GLU A 81 12.31 -5.94 -1.52
C GLU A 81 11.36 -5.00 -0.77
N ARG A 82 10.44 -4.36 -1.49
CA ARG A 82 9.47 -3.41 -0.90
C ARG A 82 8.72 -4.09 0.24
N PRO A 83 8.53 -3.43 1.39
CA PRO A 83 7.75 -4.00 2.48
C PRO A 83 6.31 -4.24 2.06
N LEU A 84 5.61 -5.11 2.78
CA LEU A 84 4.26 -5.56 2.43
C LEU A 84 3.30 -4.41 2.18
N VAL A 85 3.31 -3.39 3.05
CA VAL A 85 2.49 -2.17 2.91
C VAL A 85 2.66 -1.48 1.54
N CYS A 86 3.87 -1.53 0.97
CA CYS A 86 4.18 -0.96 -0.33
C CYS A 86 3.80 -1.91 -1.48
N ARG A 87 3.83 -3.23 -1.25
CA ARG A 87 3.43 -4.24 -2.25
C ARG A 87 1.93 -4.31 -2.43
N THR A 88 1.16 -4.08 -1.36
CA THR A 88 -0.30 -4.19 -1.38
C THR A 88 -1.00 -2.87 -1.72
N TYR A 89 -0.29 -1.74 -1.75
CA TYR A 89 -0.85 -0.43 -2.11
C TYR A 89 -1.55 -0.49 -3.50
N PRO A 90 -2.78 0.06 -3.66
CA PRO A 90 -3.50 0.96 -2.75
C PRO A 90 -4.33 0.29 -1.64
N VAL A 91 -4.22 -1.03 -1.46
CA VAL A 91 -4.95 -1.77 -0.44
C VAL A 91 -4.26 -1.63 0.91
N GLN A 92 -5.02 -1.15 1.89
CA GLN A 92 -4.62 -0.97 3.27
C GLN A 92 -5.40 -1.89 4.19
N TRP A 93 -4.76 -2.33 5.27
CA TRP A 93 -5.39 -3.13 6.31
C TRP A 93 -5.58 -2.31 7.58
N LYS A 94 -6.81 -2.31 8.11
CA LYS A 94 -7.10 -1.75 9.44
C LYS A 94 -7.64 -2.85 10.34
N GLU A 95 -7.01 -3.00 11.49
CA GLU A 95 -7.51 -3.85 12.56
C GLU A 95 -8.77 -3.23 13.18
N GLN A 96 -9.80 -4.04 13.40
CA GLN A 96 -10.98 -3.67 14.17
C GLN A 96 -11.23 -4.68 15.28
N GLU A 97 -11.77 -4.19 16.41
CA GLU A 97 -12.08 -4.99 17.61
C GLU A 97 -13.02 -6.18 17.35
N LYS A 98 -13.80 -6.18 16.26
CA LYS A 98 -14.89 -7.14 15.98
C LYS A 98 -14.60 -8.19 14.90
N LYS A 99 -13.39 -8.77 14.86
CA LYS A 99 -13.01 -9.96 14.03
C LYS A 99 -13.20 -9.85 12.50
N ARG A 100 -13.61 -8.71 11.95
CA ARG A 100 -13.68 -8.49 10.49
C ARG A 100 -12.46 -7.71 10.04
N SER A 101 -11.65 -8.31 9.17
CA SER A 101 -10.57 -7.60 8.47
C SER A 101 -11.21 -6.60 7.52
N ASN A 102 -11.03 -5.30 7.78
CA ASN A 102 -11.50 -4.28 6.86
C ASN A 102 -10.31 -3.86 6.00
N LEU A 103 -10.33 -4.36 4.77
CA LEU A 103 -9.50 -3.84 3.70
C LEU A 103 -10.09 -2.52 3.23
N PHE A 104 -9.22 -1.55 3.01
CA PHE A 104 -9.57 -0.25 2.46
C PHE A 104 -8.77 -0.01 1.19
N ILE A 105 -9.35 0.72 0.25
CA ILE A 105 -8.69 1.13 -0.99
C ILE A 105 -8.51 2.64 -0.95
N ASP A 106 -7.29 3.09 -1.24
CA ASP A 106 -6.97 4.49 -1.50
C ASP A 106 -7.46 4.91 -2.89
N LEU A 107 -8.57 5.64 -2.95
CA LEU A 107 -9.18 6.11 -4.20
C LEU A 107 -8.40 7.23 -4.88
N SER A 108 -7.40 7.83 -4.23
CA SER A 108 -6.53 8.79 -4.92
C SER A 108 -5.47 8.10 -5.79
N CYS A 109 -5.27 6.80 -5.62
CA CYS A 109 -4.30 6.06 -6.42
C CYS A 109 -4.86 5.76 -7.82
N PRO A 110 -4.14 6.08 -8.92
CA PRO A 110 -4.56 5.68 -10.26
C PRO A 110 -4.78 4.16 -10.42
N LEU A 111 -4.01 3.32 -9.70
CA LEU A 111 -4.22 1.86 -9.69
C LEU A 111 -5.61 1.46 -9.19
N ALA A 112 -6.21 2.25 -8.29
CA ALA A 112 -7.54 1.95 -7.78
C ALA A 112 -8.62 2.08 -8.87
N HIS A 113 -8.33 2.82 -9.95
CA HIS A 113 -9.21 3.03 -11.10
C HIS A 113 -8.82 2.17 -12.31
N GLU A 114 -7.55 1.77 -12.42
CA GLU A 114 -7.06 0.92 -13.52
C GLU A 114 -7.28 -0.59 -13.29
N LYS A 115 -7.45 -1.01 -12.03
CA LYS A 115 -7.52 -2.43 -11.66
C LYS A 115 -8.89 -2.82 -11.10
N PRO A 116 -9.42 -4.01 -11.45
CA PRO A 116 -10.61 -4.53 -10.80
C PRO A 116 -10.39 -4.66 -9.29
N ILE A 117 -11.39 -4.27 -8.50
CA ILE A 117 -11.35 -4.41 -7.03
C ILE A 117 -11.12 -5.87 -6.62
N GLN A 118 -11.65 -6.83 -7.40
CA GLN A 118 -11.42 -8.25 -7.12
C GLN A 118 -9.96 -8.67 -7.31
N GLU A 119 -9.25 -8.10 -8.30
CA GLU A 119 -7.81 -8.30 -8.48
C GLU A 119 -7.04 -7.77 -7.26
N MET A 120 -7.38 -6.56 -6.79
CA MET A 120 -6.78 -5.95 -5.60
C MET A 120 -7.03 -6.78 -4.33
N ILE A 121 -8.24 -7.33 -4.16
CA ILE A 121 -8.55 -8.25 -3.06
C ILE A 121 -7.67 -9.50 -3.14
N ASN A 122 -7.44 -10.04 -4.33
CA ASN A 122 -6.62 -11.23 -4.51
C ASN A 122 -5.15 -11.00 -4.14
N TRP A 123 -4.61 -9.77 -4.32
CA TRP A 123 -3.27 -9.42 -3.82
C TRP A 123 -3.14 -9.65 -2.31
N THR A 124 -4.21 -9.41 -1.55
CA THR A 124 -4.21 -9.64 -0.10
C THR A 124 -4.34 -11.11 0.28
N LYS A 125 -4.76 -11.97 -0.65
CA LYS A 125 -4.94 -13.41 -0.44
C LYS A 125 -3.72 -14.23 -0.87
N GLU A 126 -2.82 -13.65 -1.67
CA GLU A 126 -1.59 -14.33 -2.07
C GLU A 126 -0.83 -14.83 -0.83
N PRO A 127 -0.30 -16.07 -0.83
CA PRO A 127 0.34 -16.65 0.35
C PRO A 127 1.44 -15.79 0.98
N LYS A 128 2.18 -15.04 0.14
CA LYS A 128 3.22 -14.09 0.55
C LYS A 128 2.69 -12.83 1.24
N ASN A 129 1.41 -12.50 1.07
CA ASN A 129 0.80 -11.26 1.54
C ASN A 129 -0.24 -11.53 2.65
N GLY A 130 -1.10 -12.54 2.51
CA GLY A 130 -2.26 -12.71 3.40
C GLY A 130 -1.94 -13.10 4.84
N LYS A 131 -0.89 -13.90 5.07
CA LYS A 131 -0.42 -14.21 6.43
C LYS A 131 0.30 -13.01 7.06
N GLU A 132 0.98 -12.21 6.26
CA GLU A 132 1.79 -11.07 6.71
C GLU A 132 0.94 -9.81 6.93
N MET A 133 -0.14 -9.60 6.17
CA MET A 133 -1.01 -8.42 6.31
C MET A 133 -1.71 -8.36 7.67
N LYS A 134 -2.06 -9.53 8.24
CA LYS A 134 -2.60 -9.62 9.60
C LYS A 134 -1.54 -9.31 10.68
N LYS A 135 -0.27 -9.55 10.39
CA LYS A 135 0.84 -9.29 11.32
C LYS A 135 1.24 -7.82 11.35
N MET A 136 0.90 -7.05 10.31
CA MET A 136 1.29 -5.65 10.21
C MET A 136 0.75 -4.75 11.34
N GLY A 137 -0.19 -5.22 12.17
CA GLY A 137 -0.92 -4.34 13.10
C GLY A 137 -1.72 -3.32 12.30
N GLY A 138 -2.88 -2.88 12.79
CA GLY A 138 -3.71 -1.95 12.02
C GLY A 138 -2.85 -0.78 11.56
N LEU A 139 -2.74 -0.54 10.25
CA LEU A 139 -2.06 0.67 9.80
C LEU A 139 -2.83 1.85 10.40
N ALA A 140 -2.13 2.70 11.13
CA ALA A 140 -2.68 3.96 11.61
C ALA A 140 -2.80 4.92 10.41
N PHE A 141 -3.71 4.61 9.48
CA PHE A 141 -4.18 5.56 8.49
C PHE A 141 -5.48 6.18 8.99
N ASP A 142 -5.54 7.50 8.87
CA ASP A 142 -6.73 8.27 9.20
C ASP A 142 -7.78 8.05 8.12
N GLY A 143 -8.59 7.00 8.30
CA GLY A 143 -9.69 6.63 7.40
C GLY A 143 -10.81 7.69 7.30
N ILE A 144 -10.71 8.81 8.01
CA ILE A 144 -11.73 9.86 8.06
C ILE A 144 -11.65 10.80 6.84
N LYS A 145 -10.51 10.89 6.14
CA LYS A 145 -10.28 11.92 5.12
C LYS A 145 -10.87 11.66 3.72
N GLY A 146 -11.97 10.92 3.57
CA GLY A 146 -12.67 10.72 2.28
C GLY A 146 -11.87 10.06 1.15
N ARG A 147 -10.58 9.78 1.36
CA ARG A 147 -9.63 9.19 0.42
C ARG A 147 -9.68 7.67 0.41
N PHE A 148 -10.11 7.07 1.51
CA PHE A 148 -10.16 5.61 1.68
C PHE A 148 -11.59 5.12 1.70
N ILE A 149 -11.88 4.03 0.98
CA ILE A 149 -13.17 3.36 1.01
C ILE A 149 -13.03 1.92 1.47
N SER A 150 -13.95 1.45 2.31
CA SER A 150 -13.97 0.06 2.75
C SER A 150 -14.41 -0.86 1.61
N ILE A 151 -13.68 -1.96 1.39
CA ILE A 151 -14.06 -2.99 0.42
C ILE A 151 -15.42 -3.62 0.79
N GLU A 152 -15.72 -3.78 2.07
CA GLU A 152 -17.02 -4.30 2.52
C GLU A 152 -18.15 -3.33 2.22
N PHE A 153 -17.92 -2.03 2.37
CA PHE A 153 -18.88 -1.00 1.96
C PHE A 153 -19.12 -1.05 0.44
N LEU A 154 -18.04 -1.18 -0.35
CA LEU A 154 -18.13 -1.33 -1.80
C LEU A 154 -18.99 -2.54 -2.18
N LYS A 155 -18.73 -3.73 -1.62
CA LYS A 155 -19.51 -4.94 -1.87
C LYS A 155 -21.00 -4.79 -1.52
N LYS A 156 -21.30 -4.15 -0.38
CA LYS A 156 -22.67 -4.02 0.12
C LYS A 156 -23.51 -3.05 -0.72
N ASN A 157 -22.92 -1.91 -1.11
CA ASN A 157 -23.65 -0.83 -1.79
C ASN A 157 -23.57 -0.92 -3.31
N PHE A 158 -22.54 -1.57 -3.83
CA PHE A 158 -22.37 -1.81 -5.26
C PHE A 158 -22.48 -3.31 -5.52
N LYS A 159 -23.67 -3.90 -5.28
CA LYS A 159 -24.00 -5.27 -5.76
C LYS A 159 -23.71 -5.44 -7.26
N ALA A 160 -23.70 -4.32 -8.01
CA ALA A 160 -23.27 -4.18 -9.40
C ALA A 160 -21.75 -4.04 -9.61
N LEU A 161 -20.88 -4.41 -8.65
CA LEU A 161 -19.46 -4.63 -8.94
C LEU A 161 -19.24 -5.82 -9.89
N SER A 162 -20.26 -6.66 -10.08
CA SER A 162 -20.36 -7.61 -11.19
C SER A 162 -20.70 -6.95 -12.55
N VAL A 163 -21.09 -5.67 -12.56
CA VAL A 163 -21.22 -4.83 -13.77
C VAL A 163 -19.92 -4.08 -14.04
N LEU A 164 -19.09 -3.85 -13.01
CA LEU A 164 -17.65 -3.65 -13.16
C LEU A 164 -16.92 -4.98 -13.48
N LYS A 165 -17.60 -5.86 -14.24
CA LYS A 165 -17.00 -6.99 -14.94
C LYS A 165 -15.86 -6.45 -15.80
N ASP A 166 -14.65 -6.83 -15.44
CA ASP A 166 -13.70 -7.46 -16.35
C ASP A 166 -13.99 -7.24 -17.85
N THR A 167 -13.76 -6.02 -18.38
CA THR A 167 -13.78 -5.76 -19.83
C THR A 167 -12.50 -6.27 -20.50
N LYS A 168 -12.10 -7.49 -20.17
CA LYS A 168 -11.12 -8.29 -20.90
C LYS A 168 -11.64 -9.70 -20.98
N ASN A 169 -12.65 -9.91 -21.83
CA ASN A 169 -12.84 -11.15 -22.60
C ASN A 169 -14.07 -11.14 -23.52
N ASP A 170 -14.56 -9.97 -23.95
CA ASP A 170 -15.45 -9.90 -25.12
C ASP A 170 -14.71 -9.21 -26.27
N ILE A 171 -13.61 -9.85 -26.72
CA ILE A 171 -13.22 -9.73 -28.12
C ILE A 171 -13.95 -10.88 -28.81
N ILE A 172 -15.16 -10.60 -29.28
CA ILE A 172 -15.72 -11.35 -30.40
C ILE A 172 -14.98 -10.79 -31.61
N GLU A 173 -13.96 -11.49 -32.08
CA GLU A 173 -13.44 -11.23 -33.42
C GLU A 173 -14.52 -11.64 -34.45
N PRO A 174 -14.70 -10.86 -35.52
CA PRO A 174 -15.66 -11.13 -36.58
C PRO A 174 -15.32 -12.39 -37.40
#